data_AF-A0A2W6TA34-F1
#
_entry.id   AF-A0A2W6TA34-F1
#
_cell.length_a   1.000
_cell.length_b   1.000
_cell.length_c   1.000
_cell.angle_alpha   90.00
_cell.angle_beta   90.00
_cell.angle_gamma   90.00
#
_symmetry.space_group_name_H-M   'P 1'
#
loop_
_entity.id
_entity.type
_entity.pdbx_description
1 polymer ?
#
loop_
_entity_poly.entity_id
_entity_poly.type
_entity_poly.pdbx_seq_one_letter_code
_entity_poly.pdbx_strand_id
1 'polypeptide(L)'
;MTISVTFPDGNIRDVPSELRPSYDPAGAMPFRHAPLDCDPRWRFVEGVSGWEAQPRHGSLSIFNSVIGEWWRNVAVMADTPVDQGRHKPPQAA
;
A
#
# COMPACT_ATOMS: atom_id res chain seq x y z
N MET A 1 -4.85 -13.38 -5.99
CA MET A 1 -5.16 -13.43 -7.43
C MET A 1 -4.07 -12.67 -8.16
N THR A 2 -3.68 -13.14 -9.33
CA THR A 2 -2.59 -12.56 -10.13
C THR A 2 -3.06 -12.24 -11.54
N ILE A 3 -2.32 -11.37 -12.22
CA ILE A 3 -2.52 -11.01 -13.61
C ILE A 3 -1.18 -11.05 -14.35
N SER A 4 -1.19 -11.51 -15.59
CA SER A 4 0.00 -11.58 -16.43
C SER A 4 0.36 -10.21 -16.99
N VAL A 5 1.65 -9.87 -16.91
CA VAL A 5 2.22 -8.60 -17.34
C VAL A 5 3.45 -8.86 -18.21
N THR A 6 3.56 -8.13 -19.32
CA THR A 6 4.74 -8.16 -20.19
C THR A 6 5.81 -7.20 -19.67
N PHE A 7 7.03 -7.69 -19.46
CA PHE A 7 8.18 -6.91 -19.00
C PHE A 7 9.06 -6.46 -20.18
N PRO A 8 9.93 -5.43 -19.99
CA PRO A 8 10.78 -4.93 -21.08
C PRO A 8 11.81 -5.93 -21.62
N ASP A 9 12.11 -6.98 -20.87
CA ASP A 9 12.95 -8.10 -21.31
C ASP A 9 12.19 -9.07 -22.23
N GLY A 10 10.92 -8.82 -22.51
CA GLY A 10 10.02 -9.66 -23.30
C GLY A 10 9.40 -10.81 -22.50
N ASN A 11 9.77 -10.98 -21.22
CA ASN A 11 9.20 -12.03 -20.39
C ASN A 11 7.81 -11.64 -19.90
N ILE A 12 6.93 -12.63 -19.79
CA ILE A 12 5.61 -12.47 -19.17
C ILE A 12 5.69 -13.01 -17.75
N ARG A 13 5.23 -12.24 -16.76
CA ARG A 13 5.23 -12.65 -15.35
C ARG A 13 3.88 -12.33 -14.72
N ASP A 14 3.48 -13.18 -13.79
CA ASP A 14 2.28 -12.96 -12.99
C ASP A 14 2.59 -12.03 -11.81
N VAL A 15 1.80 -10.97 -11.66
CA VAL A 15 1.91 -10.02 -10.55
C VAL A 15 0.60 -9.97 -9.75
N PRO A 16 0.64 -9.58 -8.47
CA PRO A 16 -0.57 -9.41 -7.67
C PRO A 16 -1.55 -8.44 -8.33
N SER A 17 -2.84 -8.79 -8.28
CA SER A 17 -3.90 -7.98 -8.90
C SER A 17 -5.02 -7.66 -7.92
N GLU A 18 -5.69 -6.54 -8.14
CA GLU A 18 -6.98 -6.18 -7.54
C GLU A 18 -8.09 -6.12 -8.58
N LEU A 19 -9.34 -6.26 -8.14
CA LEU A 19 -10.51 -6.05 -8.99
C LEU A 19 -10.89 -4.56 -8.98
N ARG A 20 -10.87 -3.92 -10.15
CA ARG A 20 -11.33 -2.55 -10.33
C ARG A 20 -12.64 -2.51 -11.12
N PRO A 21 -13.56 -1.59 -10.81
CA PRO A 21 -14.72 -1.38 -11.64
C PRO A 21 -14.32 -1.05 -13.09
N SER A 22 -14.92 -1.74 -14.06
CA SER A 22 -14.83 -1.41 -15.47
C SER A 22 -16.14 -0.78 -15.92
N TYR A 23 -16.04 0.41 -16.53
CA TYR A 23 -17.17 0.97 -17.25
C TYR A 23 -17.21 0.32 -18.63
N ASP A 24 -17.94 -0.79 -18.74
CA ASP A 24 -18.30 -1.35 -20.04
C ASP A 24 -19.71 -0.89 -20.42
N PRO A 25 -19.87 -0.02 -21.44
CA PRO A 25 -21.19 0.40 -21.93
C PRO A 25 -22.01 -0.76 -22.52
N ALA A 26 -21.40 -1.91 -22.85
CA ALA A 26 -22.08 -3.12 -23.32
C ALA A 26 -22.50 -4.09 -22.20
N GLY A 27 -22.17 -3.80 -20.94
CA GLY A 27 -22.60 -4.56 -19.77
C GLY A 27 -21.85 -5.88 -19.51
N ALA A 28 -20.76 -6.16 -20.22
CA ALA A 28 -19.93 -7.33 -19.92
C ALA A 28 -18.97 -7.02 -18.75
N MET A 29 -19.03 -7.87 -17.72
CA MET A 29 -18.32 -7.81 -16.43
C MET A 29 -18.05 -6.41 -15.86
N PRO A 30 -18.71 -6.02 -14.74
CA PRO A 30 -18.50 -4.72 -14.12
C PRO A 30 -17.13 -4.56 -13.44
N PHE A 31 -16.28 -5.60 -13.45
CA PHE A 31 -14.97 -5.59 -12.82
C PHE A 31 -13.90 -6.19 -13.74
N ARG A 32 -12.72 -5.57 -13.72
CA ARG A 32 -11.51 -6.07 -14.37
C ARG A 32 -10.37 -6.24 -13.39
N HIS A 33 -9.49 -7.19 -13.66
CA HIS A 33 -8.24 -7.30 -12.91
C HIS A 33 -7.27 -6.20 -13.34
N ALA A 34 -6.70 -5.51 -12.35
CA ALA A 34 -5.63 -4.53 -12.52
C ALA A 34 -4.45 -4.91 -11.61
N PRO A 35 -3.19 -4.80 -12.09
CA PRO A 35 -2.00 -4.98 -11.27
C PRO A 35 -2.02 -4.05 -10.05
N LEU A 36 -1.64 -4.59 -8.90
CA LEU A 36 -1.44 -3.80 -7.70
C LEU A 36 -0.17 -2.95 -7.83
N ASP A 37 -0.24 -1.74 -7.30
CA ASP A 37 0.89 -0.81 -7.32
C ASP A 37 1.86 -1.04 -6.15
N CYS A 38 2.38 -2.26 -6.04
CA CYS A 38 3.17 -2.71 -4.88
C CYS A 38 4.66 -2.90 -5.18
N ASP A 39 5.11 -2.74 -6.42
CA ASP A 39 6.51 -2.90 -6.79
C ASP A 39 7.22 -1.52 -6.85
N PRO A 40 8.34 -1.32 -6.12
CA PRO A 40 9.04 -0.04 -6.11
C PRO A 40 9.83 0.24 -7.40
N ARG A 41 10.11 -0.79 -8.21
CA ARG A 41 10.88 -0.69 -9.47
C ARG A 41 9.97 -0.56 -10.68
N TRP A 42 8.75 -1.08 -10.61
CA TRP A 42 7.86 -1.22 -11.76
C TRP A 42 6.55 -0.46 -11.57
N ARG A 43 6.09 0.19 -12.64
CA ARG A 43 4.73 0.70 -12.79
C ARG A 43 4.06 -0.14 -13.86
N PHE A 44 2.81 -0.52 -13.64
CA PHE A 44 2.05 -1.29 -14.60
C PHE A 44 1.06 -0.39 -15.33
N VAL A 45 1.08 -0.43 -16.66
CA VAL A 45 0.21 0.39 -17.52
C VAL A 45 -0.59 -0.49 -18.46
N GLU A 46 -1.79 -0.04 -18.82
CA GLU A 46 -2.67 -0.74 -19.75
C GLU A 46 -2.26 -0.36 -21.18
N GLY A 47 -1.74 -1.34 -21.93
CA GLY A 47 -1.34 -1.24 -23.34
C GLY A 47 -2.35 -1.86 -24.29
N VAL A 48 -1.99 -1.97 -25.57
CA VAL A 48 -2.90 -2.48 -26.63
C VAL A 48 -3.21 -3.97 -26.46
N SER A 49 -2.23 -4.75 -26.00
CA SER A 49 -2.33 -6.21 -25.84
C SER A 49 -2.52 -6.67 -24.40
N GLY A 50 -2.64 -5.75 -23.45
CA GLY A 50 -2.75 -6.07 -22.03
C GLY A 50 -1.86 -5.19 -21.15
N TRP A 51 -1.47 -5.71 -19.99
CA TRP A 51 -0.66 -4.96 -19.03
C TRP A 51 0.83 -5.05 -19.35
N GLU A 52 1.49 -3.89 -19.30
CA GLU A 52 2.92 -3.75 -19.55
C GLU A 52 3.62 -3.15 -18.33
N ALA A 53 4.81 -3.69 -17.99
CA ALA A 53 5.65 -3.15 -16.94
C ALA A 53 6.60 -2.09 -17.48
N GLN A 54 6.55 -0.91 -16.89
CA GLN A 54 7.46 0.19 -17.18
C GLN A 54 8.35 0.47 -15.97
N PRO A 55 9.66 0.73 -16.15
CA PRO A 55 10.50 1.14 -15.04
C PRO A 55 9.95 2.41 -14.40
N ARG A 56 9.91 2.43 -13.06
CA ARG A 56 9.62 3.64 -12.30
C ARG A 56 10.82 4.57 -12.43
N HIS A 57 10.71 5.55 -13.31
CA HIS A 57 11.63 6.68 -13.33
C HIS A 57 11.16 7.71 -12.32
N GLY A 58 11.75 7.65 -11.13
CA GLY A 58 11.61 8.67 -10.10
C GLY A 58 12.92 8.72 -9.35
N SER A 59 13.51 9.91 -9.22
CA SER A 59 14.46 10.15 -8.15
C SER A 59 13.75 9.71 -6.88
N LEU A 60 14.29 8.71 -6.18
CA LEU A 60 14.01 8.58 -4.77
C LEU A 60 14.46 9.91 -4.19
N SER A 61 13.57 10.90 -4.12
CA SER A 61 13.75 12.05 -3.25
C SER A 61 14.15 11.41 -1.95
N ILE A 62 15.43 11.52 -1.63
CA ILE A 62 16.05 10.93 -0.45
C ILE A 62 15.07 11.29 0.65
N PHE A 63 14.32 10.31 1.13
CA PHE A 63 13.45 10.52 2.28
C PHE A 63 14.47 10.87 3.35
N ASN A 64 14.69 12.18 3.56
CA ASN A 64 15.55 12.69 4.62
C ASN A 64 15.08 11.95 5.85
N SER A 65 15.96 11.11 6.40
CA SER A 65 15.71 10.17 7.48
C SER A 65 14.59 10.72 8.33
N VAL A 66 13.38 10.21 8.11
CA VAL A 66 12.22 10.60 8.89
C VAL A 66 12.63 10.30 10.32
N ILE A 67 12.70 11.36 11.13
CA ILE A 67 13.05 11.36 12.55
C ILE A 67 12.63 10.03 13.15
N GLY A 68 13.57 9.31 13.78
CA GLY A 68 13.47 7.88 14.10
C GLY A 68 12.25 7.43 14.90
N GLU A 69 11.32 8.33 15.21
CA GLU A 69 10.08 8.11 15.93
C GLU A 69 8.95 9.04 15.41
N TRP A 70 8.76 9.17 14.10
CA TRP A 70 7.70 10.01 13.52
C TRP A 70 6.30 9.68 14.06
N TRP A 71 6.08 8.44 14.47
CA TRP A 71 4.86 7.98 15.12
C TRP A 71 4.59 8.68 16.47
N ARG A 72 5.60 9.26 17.14
CA ARG A 72 5.40 10.06 18.37
C ARG A 72 4.62 11.36 18.15
N ASN A 73 4.58 11.87 16.91
CA ASN A 73 3.78 13.04 16.58
C ASN A 73 2.30 12.71 16.30
N VAL A 74 1.96 11.42 16.23
CA VAL A 74 0.57 10.98 16.15
C VAL A 74 0.06 10.90 17.59
N ALA A 75 -0.61 11.96 18.04
CA ALA A 75 -1.10 12.11 19.42
C ALA A 75 -1.99 10.94 19.92
N VAL A 76 -2.54 10.14 18.99
CA VAL A 76 -3.40 8.98 19.28
C VAL A 76 -2.62 7.71 19.67
N MET A 77 -1.32 7.64 19.39
CA MET A 77 -0.48 6.47 19.67
C MET A 77 0.52 6.67 20.81
N ALA A 78 0.49 7.83 21.48
CA ALA A 78 1.25 8.02 22.70
C ALA A 78 0.51 7.29 23.84
N ASP A 79 1.08 6.21 24.34
CA ASP A 79 0.63 5.59 25.59
C ASP A 79 0.76 6.63 26.70
N THR A 80 -0.34 7.32 27.01
CA THR A 80 -0.39 8.09 28.24
C THR A 80 -0.32 7.09 29.38
N PRO A 81 0.73 7.12 30.23
CA PRO A 81 0.71 6.31 31.43
C PRO A 81 -0.51 6.75 32.23
N VAL A 82 -1.48 5.87 32.37
CA VAL A 82 -2.54 6.02 33.37
C VAL A 82 -1.81 6.11 34.70
N ASP A 83 -1.80 7.30 35.28
CA ASP A 83 -1.36 7.51 36.66
C ASP A 83 -2.33 6.69 37.53
N GLN A 84 -1.95 5.45 37.83
CA GLN A 84 -2.60 4.66 38.84
C GLN A 84 -2.28 5.31 40.18
N GLY A 85 -3.04 6.36 40.48
CA GLY A 85 -3.05 6.98 41.79
C GLY A 85 -3.11 5.87 42.83
N ARG A 86 -2.09 5.81 43.69
CA ARG A 86 -2.02 4.90 44.83
C ARG A 86 -3.30 5.03 45.64
N HIS A 87 -4.25 4.13 45.40
CA HIS A 87 -5.35 3.89 46.31
C HIS A 87 -4.76 3.27 47.57
N LYS A 88 -4.45 4.11 48.56
CA LYS A 88 -4.14 3.66 49.92
C LYS A 88 -5.44 3.10 50.52
N PRO A 89 -5.51 1.82 50.92
CA PRO A 89 -6.70 1.33 51.60
C PRO A 89 -6.84 2.02 52.97
N PRO A 90 -8.07 2.32 53.42
CA PRO A 90 -8.29 2.90 54.74
C PRO A 90 -7.87 1.91 55.82
N GLN A 91 -6.98 2.34 56.72
CA GLN A 91 -6.72 1.64 57.99
C GLN A 91 -7.97 1.79 58.86
N ALA A 92 -8.60 0.67 59.22
CA ALA A 92 -9.60 0.62 60.27
C ALA A 92 -8.90 0.83 61.63
N ALA A 93 -9.51 1.68 62.46
CA ALA A 93 -9.16 1.88 63.87
C ALA A 93 -9.95 0.91 64.75
#